data_AF-A0A6A4FEF1-F1
#
_entry.id   AF-A0A6A4FEF1-F1
#
_cell.length_a   1.000
_cell.length_b   1.000
_cell.length_c   1.000
_cell.angle_alpha   90.00
_cell.angle_beta   90.00
_cell.angle_gamma   90.00
#
_symmetry.space_group_name_H-M   'P 1'
#
loop_
_entity.id
_entity.type
_entity.pdbx_description
1 polymer ?
#
loop_
_entity_poly.entity_id
_entity_poly.type
_entity_poly.pdbx_seq_one_letter_code
_entity_poly.pdbx_strand_id
1 'polypeptide(L)'
;MAESTVHLNSALRERTALETETMLAYMNQTLELPYPPNFVKATMPVLQRAMVEQYHETNLEATLTADVDPRARLRKSMTHNTLIGMMYSANGDTARGRLMISRLMEDVKRLKFDGIHTLSFVFNSQRIAQLYQGFAFRLNGTCIELEDTTAGDDREHTDKHDFEDNMLSGHTESKTWGW
;
A
#
# COMPACT_ATOMS: atom_id res chain seq x y z
N MET A 1 31.33 2.73 25.34
CA MET A 1 31.02 3.26 24.00
C MET A 1 30.57 4.70 24.20
N ALA A 2 31.20 5.67 23.53
CA ALA A 2 30.83 7.08 23.70
C ALA A 2 29.51 7.37 22.98
N GLU A 3 28.56 8.03 23.65
CA GLU A 3 27.30 8.46 23.04
C GLU A 3 27.58 9.46 21.91
N SER A 4 27.01 9.18 20.73
CA SER A 4 27.12 10.05 19.56
C SER A 4 26.41 11.38 19.83
N THR A 5 27.14 12.49 19.68
CA THR A 5 26.66 13.86 19.89
C THR A 5 25.48 14.26 18.99
N VAL A 6 25.23 13.48 17.93
CA VAL A 6 24.14 13.69 16.96
C VAL A 6 22.78 13.21 17.50
N HIS A 7 22.75 12.51 18.64
CA HIS A 7 21.52 12.00 19.28
C HIS A 7 21.14 12.71 20.59
N LEU A 8 21.76 13.85 20.89
CA LEU A 8 21.47 14.58 22.12
C LEU A 8 20.03 15.14 22.06
N ASN A 9 19.13 14.47 22.78
CA ASN A 9 17.71 14.84 22.94
C ASN A 9 17.51 16.14 23.73
N SER A 10 18.59 16.83 24.10
CA SER A 10 18.58 18.06 24.90
C SER A 10 17.90 19.25 24.19
N ALA A 11 17.73 19.19 22.87
CA ALA A 11 17.06 20.23 22.08
C ALA A 11 15.57 19.97 21.83
N LEU A 12 15.01 18.89 22.39
CA LEU A 12 13.58 18.59 22.24
C LEU A 12 12.76 19.53 23.13
N ARG A 13 11.70 20.09 22.56
CA ARG A 13 10.70 20.83 23.34
C ARG A 13 9.58 19.91 23.79
N GLU A 14 8.86 20.34 24.82
CA GLU A 14 7.63 19.67 25.22
C GLU A 14 6.53 19.85 24.17
N ARG A 15 5.66 18.84 24.08
CA ARG A 15 4.50 18.83 23.20
C ARG A 15 3.36 19.62 23.82
N THR A 16 2.66 20.43 23.02
CA THR A 16 1.48 21.15 23.51
C THR A 16 0.28 20.20 23.67
N ALA A 17 -0.77 20.65 24.36
CA ALA A 17 -2.01 19.86 24.50
C ALA A 17 -2.62 19.50 23.13
N LEU A 18 -2.71 20.49 22.23
CA LEU A 18 -3.25 20.31 20.87
C LEU A 18 -2.42 19.31 20.05
N GLU A 19 -1.10 19.36 20.16
CA GLU A 19 -0.23 18.42 19.44
C GLU A 19 -0.34 17.01 20.01
N THR A 20 -0.58 16.87 21.31
CA THR A 20 -0.82 15.59 21.95
C THR A 20 -2.14 14.99 21.46
N GLU A 21 -3.20 15.78 21.40
CA GLU A 21 -4.48 15.39 20.82
C GLU A 21 -4.35 15.01 19.33
N THR A 22 -3.63 15.81 18.55
CA THR A 22 -3.35 15.55 17.13
C THR A 22 -2.59 14.23 16.95
N MET A 23 -1.59 13.96 17.80
CA MET A 23 -0.84 12.71 17.78
C MET A 23 -1.75 11.51 18.09
N LEU A 24 -2.63 11.63 19.09
CA LEU A 24 -3.58 10.58 19.44
C LEU A 24 -4.56 10.31 18.29
N ALA A 25 -5.14 11.36 17.69
CA ALA A 25 -6.04 11.22 16.55
C ALA A 25 -5.34 10.56 15.35
N TYR A 26 -4.09 10.94 15.09
CA TYR A 26 -3.26 10.36 14.04
C TYR A 26 -2.98 8.86 14.28
N MET A 27 -2.58 8.49 15.50
CA MET A 27 -2.30 7.08 15.85
C MET A 27 -3.56 6.21 15.93
N ASN A 28 -4.72 6.81 16.21
CA ASN A 28 -6.00 6.12 16.17
C ASN A 28 -6.62 6.10 14.77
N GLN A 29 -5.92 6.61 13.75
CA GLN A 29 -6.37 6.69 12.36
C GLN A 29 -7.67 7.48 12.17
N THR A 30 -8.06 8.30 13.15
CA THR A 30 -9.19 9.23 13.02
C THR A 30 -8.77 10.51 12.30
N LEU A 31 -7.46 10.77 12.23
CA LEU A 31 -6.85 11.83 11.44
C LEU A 31 -5.88 11.22 10.43
N GLU A 32 -6.24 11.30 9.14
CA GLU A 32 -5.39 10.88 8.03
C GLU A 32 -4.53 12.05 7.55
N LEU A 33 -3.20 11.91 7.64
CA LEU A 33 -2.24 12.89 7.13
C LEU A 33 -1.32 12.22 6.11
N PRO A 34 -0.85 12.95 5.08
CA PRO A 34 0.05 12.39 4.08
C PRO A 34 1.46 12.11 4.60
N TYR A 35 1.82 12.61 5.78
CA TYR A 35 3.10 12.38 6.43
C TYR A 35 2.90 12.43 7.95
N PRO A 36 3.82 11.86 8.75
CA PRO A 36 3.84 12.07 10.19
C PRO A 36 3.76 13.55 10.58
N PRO A 37 3.05 13.90 11.67
CA PRO A 37 2.92 15.29 12.10
C PRO A 37 4.27 15.99 12.29
N ASN A 38 4.45 17.17 11.70
CA ASN A 38 5.75 17.85 11.67
C ASN A 38 6.35 18.13 13.06
N PHE A 39 5.53 18.37 14.08
CA PHE A 39 6.00 18.64 15.46
C PHE A 39 6.75 17.45 16.07
N VAL A 40 6.60 16.24 15.53
CA VAL A 40 7.35 15.03 15.93
C VAL A 40 8.85 15.28 15.85
N LYS A 41 9.31 16.03 14.84
CA LYS A 41 10.73 16.39 14.67
C LYS A 41 11.29 17.23 15.82
N ALA A 42 10.45 18.01 16.48
CA ALA A 42 10.84 18.91 17.57
C ALA A 42 10.51 18.36 18.97
N THR A 43 9.66 17.34 19.06
CA THR A 43 9.12 16.83 20.34
C THR A 43 9.50 15.38 20.65
N MET A 44 10.15 14.66 19.72
CA MET A 44 10.49 13.26 19.90
C MET A 44 11.97 12.95 19.58
N PRO A 45 12.63 12.09 20.39
CA PRO A 45 13.91 11.49 20.07
C PRO A 45 13.91 10.77 18.73
N VAL A 46 15.08 10.65 18.11
CA VAL A 46 15.27 9.97 16.80
C VAL A 46 14.57 8.60 16.75
N LEU A 47 14.74 7.77 17.78
CA LEU A 47 14.15 6.42 17.81
C LEU A 47 12.61 6.47 17.79
N GLN A 48 12.01 7.37 18.58
CA GLN A 48 10.56 7.52 18.60
C GLN A 48 10.04 8.04 17.25
N ARG A 49 10.77 8.96 16.60
CA ARG A 49 10.41 9.43 15.25
C ARG A 49 10.42 8.30 14.23
N ALA A 50 11.43 7.45 14.27
CA ALA A 50 11.51 6.26 13.41
C ALA A 50 10.33 5.31 13.66
N MET A 51 9.90 5.14 14.92
CA MET A 51 8.70 4.34 15.23
C MET A 51 7.42 4.96 14.66
N VAL A 52 7.25 6.28 14.73
CA VAL A 52 6.09 6.98 14.12
C VAL A 52 6.11 6.87 12.60
N GLU A 53 7.29 7.01 11.98
CA GLU A 53 7.48 6.83 10.54
C GLU A 53 7.13 5.40 10.13
N GLN A 54 7.67 4.39 10.81
CA GLN A 54 7.33 2.99 10.55
C GLN A 54 5.83 2.71 10.74
N TYR A 55 5.20 3.29 11.77
CA TYR A 55 3.76 3.19 11.97
C TYR A 55 2.99 3.76 10.78
N HIS A 56 3.40 4.92 10.26
CA HIS A 56 2.80 5.53 9.07
C HIS A 56 2.90 4.60 7.86
N GLU A 57 4.10 4.10 7.59
CA GLU A 57 4.35 3.22 6.43
C GLU A 57 3.57 1.90 6.52
N THR A 58 3.30 1.41 7.73
CA THR A 58 2.63 0.12 7.93
C THR A 58 1.11 0.25 7.91
N ASN A 59 0.55 1.35 8.45
CA ASN A 59 -0.88 1.43 8.75
C ASN A 59 -1.65 2.46 7.92
N LEU A 60 -0.98 3.52 7.45
CA LEU A 60 -1.64 4.64 6.76
C LEU A 60 -1.32 4.65 5.26
N GLU A 61 -0.16 4.13 4.88
CA GLU A 61 0.15 3.90 3.47
C GLU A 61 -0.73 2.79 2.89
N ALA A 62 -1.10 2.98 1.64
CA ALA A 62 -1.85 2.02 0.86
C ALA A 62 -1.10 1.72 -0.44
N THR A 63 -1.16 0.48 -0.89
CA THR A 63 -0.53 0.08 -2.15
C THR A 63 -1.60 -0.45 -3.09
N LEU A 64 -1.68 0.15 -4.28
CA LEU A 64 -2.35 -0.46 -5.41
C LEU A 64 -1.32 -1.10 -6.32
N THR A 65 -1.66 -2.22 -6.92
CA THR A 65 -0.83 -2.93 -7.87
C THR A 65 -1.48 -2.97 -9.23
N ALA A 66 -0.68 -3.01 -10.27
CA ALA A 66 -1.14 -3.28 -11.61
C ALA A 66 -0.32 -4.40 -12.24
N ASP A 67 -1.01 -5.30 -12.95
CA ASP A 67 -0.34 -6.30 -13.77
C ASP A 67 0.22 -5.65 -15.05
N VAL A 68 1.46 -5.96 -15.36
CA VAL A 68 2.22 -5.38 -16.47
C VAL A 68 2.46 -6.47 -17.50
N ASP A 69 1.81 -6.31 -18.65
CA ASP A 69 2.05 -7.18 -19.81
C ASP A 69 3.54 -7.12 -20.22
N PRO A 70 4.21 -8.27 -20.47
CA PRO A 70 5.60 -8.33 -20.92
C PRO A 70 5.92 -7.45 -22.15
N ARG A 71 4.93 -7.15 -22.99
CA ARG A 71 5.03 -6.24 -24.14
C ARG A 71 5.38 -4.81 -23.74
N ALA A 72 5.10 -4.41 -22.50
CA ALA A 72 5.52 -3.12 -21.95
C ALA A 72 7.04 -3.00 -21.80
N ARG A 73 7.78 -4.13 -21.85
CA ARG A 73 9.27 -4.18 -21.87
C ARG A 73 9.93 -3.34 -20.76
N LEU A 74 9.33 -3.34 -19.57
CA LEU A 74 9.92 -2.68 -18.42
C LEU A 74 11.16 -3.44 -17.95
N ARG A 75 12.13 -2.72 -17.37
CA ARG A 75 13.31 -3.33 -16.75
C ARG A 75 13.23 -3.15 -15.25
N LYS A 76 13.63 -4.18 -14.49
CA LYS A 76 13.72 -4.11 -13.02
C LYS A 76 14.55 -2.94 -12.50
N SER A 77 15.58 -2.53 -13.26
CA SER A 77 16.46 -1.41 -12.91
C SER A 77 15.87 -0.03 -13.22
N MET A 78 14.66 0.05 -13.76
CA MET A 78 14.02 1.33 -14.04
C MET A 78 13.75 2.09 -12.74
N THR A 79 14.13 3.36 -12.73
CA THR A 79 13.88 4.24 -11.60
C THR A 79 12.44 4.70 -11.58
N HIS A 80 11.97 5.10 -10.40
CA HIS A 80 10.69 5.77 -10.20
C HIS A 80 10.43 6.86 -11.25
N ASN A 81 11.38 7.78 -11.43
CA ASN A 81 11.26 8.89 -12.39
C ASN A 81 11.12 8.42 -13.85
N THR A 82 11.77 7.31 -14.21
CA THR A 82 11.67 6.75 -15.57
C THR A 82 10.25 6.22 -15.81
N LEU A 83 9.72 5.46 -14.86
CA LEU A 83 8.36 4.91 -14.92
C LEU A 83 7.31 6.03 -14.97
N ILE A 84 7.49 7.08 -14.16
CA ILE A 84 6.65 8.29 -14.20
C ILE A 84 6.69 8.97 -15.57
N GLY A 85 7.89 9.21 -16.11
CA GLY A 85 8.04 9.84 -17.42
C GLY A 85 7.37 9.04 -18.54
N MET A 86 7.48 7.72 -18.48
CA MET A 86 6.81 6.82 -19.42
C MET A 86 5.29 6.93 -19.32
N MET A 87 4.71 6.85 -18.12
CA MET A 87 3.26 7.01 -17.96
C MET A 87 2.77 8.41 -18.34
N TYR A 88 3.51 9.47 -17.99
CA TYR A 88 3.16 10.83 -18.35
C TYR A 88 3.12 11.02 -19.86
N SER A 89 4.12 10.50 -20.58
CA SER A 89 4.17 10.56 -22.05
C SER A 89 3.03 9.77 -22.71
N ALA A 90 2.64 8.62 -22.13
CA ALA A 90 1.64 7.73 -22.71
C ALA A 90 0.20 8.22 -22.51
N ASN A 91 -0.07 8.95 -21.42
CA ASN A 91 -1.41 9.43 -21.06
C ASN A 91 -1.61 10.94 -21.29
N GLY A 92 -0.55 11.65 -21.67
CA GLY A 92 -0.56 13.11 -21.83
C GLY A 92 -1.05 13.64 -23.17
N ASP A 93 -1.68 12.81 -24.01
CA ASP A 93 -2.18 13.18 -25.35
C ASP A 93 -3.29 14.24 -25.29
N THR A 94 -4.15 14.15 -24.29
CA THR A 94 -5.28 15.06 -24.05
C THR A 94 -5.06 15.94 -22.83
N ALA A 95 -5.71 17.11 -22.78
CA ALA A 95 -5.67 17.98 -21.61
C ALA A 95 -6.21 17.28 -20.34
N ARG A 96 -7.27 16.48 -20.49
CA ARG A 96 -7.84 15.67 -19.40
C ARG A 96 -6.87 14.57 -18.94
N GLY A 97 -6.25 13.85 -19.88
CA GLY A 97 -5.25 12.83 -19.57
C GLY A 97 -4.04 13.40 -18.84
N ARG A 98 -3.55 14.58 -19.25
CA ARG A 98 -2.49 15.31 -18.53
C ARG A 98 -2.89 15.67 -17.11
N LEU A 99 -4.10 16.19 -16.89
CA LEU A 99 -4.57 16.50 -15.53
C LEU A 99 -4.68 15.25 -14.66
N MET A 100 -5.23 14.16 -15.22
CA MET A 100 -5.39 12.89 -14.51
C MET A 100 -4.03 12.30 -14.10
N ILE A 101 -3.07 12.23 -15.04
CA ILE A 101 -1.75 11.68 -14.74
C ILE A 101 -0.97 12.59 -13.80
N SER A 102 -1.02 13.92 -13.96
CA SER A 102 -0.40 14.86 -13.03
C SER A 102 -0.93 14.65 -11.61
N ARG A 103 -2.25 14.52 -11.46
CA ARG A 103 -2.87 14.30 -10.16
C ARG A 103 -2.46 12.97 -9.54
N LEU A 104 -2.46 11.88 -10.31
CA LEU A 104 -1.93 10.59 -9.86
C LEU A 104 -0.48 10.72 -9.38
N MET A 105 0.38 11.40 -10.15
CA MET A 105 1.79 11.56 -9.80
C MET A 105 2.02 12.44 -8.57
N GLU A 106 1.13 13.40 -8.28
CA GLU A 106 1.16 14.19 -7.04
C GLU A 106 0.76 13.36 -5.81
N ASP A 107 -0.18 12.41 -5.99
CA ASP A 107 -0.74 11.60 -4.92
C ASP A 107 0.09 10.33 -4.62
N VAL A 108 0.86 9.82 -5.58
CA VAL A 108 1.73 8.64 -5.43
C VAL A 108 3.03 9.00 -4.71
N LYS A 109 3.25 8.39 -3.53
CA LYS A 109 4.52 8.46 -2.77
C LYS A 109 5.64 7.73 -3.50
N ARG A 110 5.36 6.53 -4.02
CA ARG A 110 6.38 5.64 -4.60
C ARG A 110 5.79 4.77 -5.69
N LEU A 111 6.54 4.61 -6.77
CA LEU A 111 6.22 3.73 -7.89
C LEU A 111 7.39 2.78 -8.10
N LYS A 112 7.12 1.47 -8.13
CA LYS A 112 8.15 0.44 -8.28
C LYS A 112 7.66 -0.70 -9.15
N PHE A 113 8.50 -1.16 -10.06
CA PHE A 113 8.33 -2.42 -10.76
C PHE A 113 9.15 -3.51 -10.06
N ASP A 114 8.54 -4.67 -9.81
CA ASP A 114 9.19 -5.83 -9.17
C ASP A 114 10.26 -6.48 -10.06
N GLY A 115 10.16 -6.26 -11.38
CA GLY A 115 11.01 -6.84 -12.40
C GLY A 115 10.39 -8.01 -13.16
N ILE A 116 9.16 -8.39 -12.84
CA ILE A 116 8.45 -9.53 -13.42
C ILE A 116 7.18 -9.04 -14.12
N HIS A 117 6.12 -8.76 -13.36
CA HIS A 117 4.83 -8.33 -13.92
C HIS A 117 4.07 -7.39 -12.99
N THR A 118 4.58 -7.02 -11.81
CA THR A 118 3.84 -6.18 -10.87
C THR A 118 4.41 -4.77 -10.77
N LEU A 119 3.56 -3.77 -11.03
CA LEU A 119 3.83 -2.37 -10.78
C LEU A 119 3.08 -1.91 -9.51
N SER A 120 3.80 -1.50 -8.47
CA SER A 120 3.24 -1.07 -7.19
C SER A 120 3.22 0.45 -7.07
N PHE A 121 2.05 1.00 -6.75
CA PHE A 121 1.75 2.40 -6.50
C PHE A 121 1.47 2.58 -5.02
N VAL A 122 2.40 3.18 -4.29
CA VAL A 122 2.25 3.47 -2.87
C VAL A 122 1.72 4.88 -2.69
N PHE A 123 0.64 5.02 -1.94
CA PHE A 123 -0.03 6.26 -1.57
C PHE A 123 0.13 6.49 -0.08
N ASN A 124 0.24 7.76 0.35
CA ASN A 124 0.30 8.11 1.77
C ASN A 124 -1.06 8.02 2.50
N SER A 125 -2.11 7.58 1.79
CA SER A 125 -3.50 7.61 2.25
C SER A 125 -4.30 6.51 1.58
N GLN A 126 -4.98 5.70 2.39
CA GLN A 126 -5.92 4.68 1.92
C GLN A 126 -7.09 5.32 1.16
N ARG A 127 -7.62 6.42 1.67
CA ARG A 127 -8.74 7.12 1.04
C ARG A 127 -8.37 7.63 -0.35
N ILE A 128 -7.16 8.16 -0.53
CA ILE A 128 -6.67 8.61 -1.83
C ILE A 128 -6.47 7.41 -2.76
N ALA A 129 -5.87 6.32 -2.28
CA ALA A 129 -5.68 5.11 -3.09
C ALA A 129 -7.03 4.58 -3.63
N GLN A 130 -8.07 4.49 -2.80
CA GLN A 130 -9.39 4.00 -3.22
C GLN A 130 -10.01 4.80 -4.38
N LEU A 131 -9.68 6.09 -4.54
CA LEU A 131 -10.15 6.89 -5.69
C LEU A 131 -9.58 6.41 -7.03
N TYR A 132 -8.44 5.74 -7.01
CA TYR A 132 -7.74 5.24 -8.18
C TYR A 132 -7.97 3.75 -8.44
N GLN A 133 -8.68 3.04 -7.56
CA GLN A 133 -8.99 1.64 -7.78
C GLN A 133 -9.87 1.47 -9.02
N GLY A 134 -9.50 0.53 -9.90
CA GLY A 134 -10.14 0.31 -11.20
C GLY A 134 -9.78 1.34 -12.27
N PHE A 135 -8.87 2.28 -12.00
CA PHE A 135 -8.41 3.21 -13.02
C PHE A 135 -7.37 2.56 -13.92
N ALA A 136 -7.54 2.77 -15.22
CA ALA A 136 -6.65 2.23 -16.24
C ALA A 136 -5.72 3.32 -16.80
N PHE A 137 -4.44 2.99 -16.94
CA PHE A 137 -3.40 3.88 -17.47
C PHE A 137 -2.63 3.21 -18.59
N ARG A 138 -2.21 4.01 -19.58
CA ARG A 138 -1.32 3.54 -20.64
C ARG A 138 0.11 3.50 -20.14
N LEU A 139 0.84 2.45 -20.52
CA LEU A 139 2.25 2.27 -20.21
C LEU A 139 2.97 1.62 -21.38
N ASN A 140 3.87 2.35 -22.05
CA ASN A 140 4.70 1.84 -23.15
C ASN A 140 3.96 0.99 -24.21
N GLY A 141 2.76 1.43 -24.61
CA GLY A 141 1.94 0.72 -25.61
C GLY A 141 1.06 -0.40 -25.07
N THR A 142 1.04 -0.64 -23.76
CA THR A 142 0.06 -1.49 -23.06
C THR A 142 -0.84 -0.66 -22.15
N CYS A 143 -1.84 -1.30 -21.55
CA CYS A 143 -2.71 -0.71 -20.55
C CYS A 143 -2.54 -1.49 -19.24
N ILE A 144 -2.54 -0.78 -18.13
CA ILE A 144 -2.46 -1.32 -16.77
C ILE A 144 -3.68 -0.84 -16.00
N GLU A 145 -4.21 -1.67 -15.10
CA GLU A 145 -5.34 -1.31 -14.23
C GLU A 145 -4.88 -1.39 -12.78
N LEU A 146 -5.26 -0.40 -11.98
CA LEU A 146 -4.91 -0.33 -10.56
C LEU A 146 -5.89 -1.16 -9.73
N GLU A 147 -5.36 -2.20 -9.11
CA GLU A 147 -6.09 -3.13 -8.25
C GLU A 147 -5.57 -3.06 -6.81
N ASP A 148 -6.47 -3.30 -5.86
CA ASP A 148 -6.10 -3.41 -4.44
C ASP A 148 -5.60 -4.83 -4.14
N THR A 149 -4.30 -4.95 -3.90
CA THR A 149 -3.65 -6.23 -3.59
C THR A 149 -3.94 -6.71 -2.17
N THR A 150 -4.39 -5.84 -1.27
CA THR A 150 -4.71 -6.26 0.11
C THR A 150 -5.95 -7.17 0.18
N ALA A 151 -6.79 -7.16 -0.86
CA ALA A 151 -7.93 -8.06 -0.99
C ALA A 151 -7.58 -9.45 -1.59
N GLY A 152 -6.32 -9.68 -1.97
CA GLY A 152 -5.87 -10.90 -2.65
C GLY A 152 -5.37 -12.00 -1.72
N ASP A 153 -4.90 -11.68 -0.51
CA ASP A 153 -4.32 -12.67 0.42
C ASP A 153 -5.39 -13.44 1.23
N ASP A 154 -6.63 -12.95 1.27
CA ASP A 154 -7.75 -13.58 2.01
C ASP A 154 -8.60 -14.55 1.17
N ARG A 155 -8.35 -14.69 -0.14
CA ARG A 155 -9.19 -15.52 -1.04
C ARG A 155 -8.69 -16.95 -1.28
N GLU A 156 -7.58 -17.36 -0.66
CA GLU A 156 -7.05 -18.73 -0.79
C GLU A 156 -7.21 -19.63 0.44
N HIS A 157 -7.95 -19.21 1.49
CA HIS A 157 -8.13 -20.02 2.71
C HIS A 157 -9.55 -20.54 3.01
N THR A 158 -10.44 -20.59 2.02
CA THR A 158 -11.80 -21.16 2.22
C THR A 158 -12.19 -22.19 1.16
N ASP A 159 -11.29 -23.10 0.79
CA ASP A 159 -11.65 -24.19 -0.15
C ASP A 159 -10.98 -25.54 0.15
N LYS A 160 -10.56 -25.78 1.40
CA LYS A 160 -9.99 -27.09 1.81
C LYS A 160 -10.66 -27.77 3.00
N HIS A 161 -11.79 -27.26 3.49
CA HIS A 161 -12.47 -27.86 4.65
C HIS A 161 -13.69 -28.72 4.32
N ASP A 162 -14.00 -28.97 3.04
CA ASP A 162 -15.17 -29.75 2.63
C ASP A 162 -14.84 -31.12 1.99
N PHE A 163 -13.56 -31.49 1.88
CA PHE A 163 -13.16 -32.72 1.17
C PHE A 163 -12.87 -33.93 2.09
N GLU A 164 -12.64 -33.73 3.39
CA GLU A 164 -12.29 -34.85 4.30
C GLU A 164 -13.49 -35.43 5.07
N ASP A 165 -14.61 -34.71 5.21
CA ASP A 165 -15.79 -35.22 5.96
C ASP A 165 -16.70 -36.16 5.15
N ASN A 166 -16.55 -36.21 3.81
CA ASN A 166 -17.41 -37.05 2.96
C ASN A 166 -16.81 -38.43 2.60
N MET A 167 -15.62 -38.78 3.12
CA MET A 167 -15.00 -40.10 2.91
C MET A 167 -15.15 -41.08 4.08
N LEU A 168 -15.66 -40.64 5.24
CA LEU A 168 -15.73 -41.48 6.45
C LEU A 168 -17.14 -41.99 6.82
N SER A 169 -18.20 -41.68 6.06
CA SER A 169 -19.57 -42.13 6.39
C SER A 169 -20.06 -43.37 5.62
N GLY A 170 -19.25 -43.94 4.74
CA GLY A 170 -19.64 -45.06 3.89
C GLY A 170 -19.16 -46.42 4.38
N HIS A 171 -19.71 -46.97 5.47
CA HIS A 171 -19.92 -48.42 5.67
C HIS A 171 -20.40 -48.75 7.09
N THR A 172 -21.68 -49.05 7.24
CA THR A 172 -22.16 -50.30 7.86
C THR A 172 -23.62 -50.52 7.50
N GLU A 173 -23.88 -51.27 6.42
CA GLU A 173 -25.13 -52.01 6.30
C GLU A 173 -25.11 -53.18 7.29
N SER A 174 -26.18 -53.33 8.07
CA SER A 174 -26.53 -54.58 8.74
C SER A 174 -28.06 -54.67 8.90
N LYS A 175 -28.68 -55.15 7.81
CA LYS A 175 -29.73 -56.16 7.75
C LYS A 175 -30.71 -56.35 8.94
N THR A 176 -31.99 -56.13 8.61
CA THR A 176 -33.17 -57.03 8.83
C THR A 176 -33.83 -57.11 10.23
N TRP A 177 -35.14 -57.38 10.49
CA TRP A 177 -36.35 -57.88 9.79
C TRP A 177 -37.63 -57.45 10.58
N GLY A 178 -38.80 -57.39 9.90
CA GLY A 178 -40.15 -57.77 10.38
C GLY A 178 -40.91 -56.75 11.26
N TRP A 179 -42.20 -56.47 11.09
CA TRP A 179 -43.33 -57.09 10.37
C TRP A 179 -44.24 -56.01 9.76
#